data_AF-A0A9E3BGF9-F1
#
_entry.id   AF-A0A9E3BGF9-F1
#
_cell.length_a   1.000
_cell.length_b   1.000
_cell.length_c   1.000
_cell.angle_alpha   90.00
_cell.angle_beta   90.00
_cell.angle_gamma   90.00
#
_symmetry.space_group_name_H-M   'P 1'
#
loop_
_entity.id
_entity.type
_entity.pdbx_description
1 polymer ?
#
loop_
_entity_poly.entity_id
_entity_poly.type
_entity_poly.pdbx_seq_one_letter_code
_entity_poly.pdbx_strand_id
1 'polypeptide(L)'
;SKAVPDNTSGLVNPALLVAPIALLMLIGVRDKTIFLAARGEQYFPALFFFCVLPFVNMIVALKMLIVVVWVGAGFSKFGKHFANVIPPMVSNTIFAPKWVRRAHYRDFGRDMRPSRLANFMAHVNGTTVEIAAPLVLLFSTNKWLTLVATLLMVGFHLFIVSTFPLAVPLEWNVVFAYATVFLFLGFPNWSGYAPWNMSPPWLALVIAAALLFYPILGNLRPDKVSFLPSLRQYAGNWASAMWTFAPGAEAKLDRVTRSARNQVDQFVEFGYEPAWAEITSQKTIAWRSMHSQGRGLFSLLLNHLPDVDSRTVREGEFVCNSIIGFNFGDGHLHDADMIRAVQAEAAFEPGECVIAWVESEAFGSGVQHYQLIDAALGVIERGTWKVADAVAEQPWLPNGPIPTQVQWSLKGTKSATHEALA
;
A
#
# COMPACT_ATOMS: atom_id res chain seq x y z
N SER A 1 5.83 9.53 36.01
CA SER A 1 5.06 10.67 35.48
C SER A 1 3.89 10.90 36.41
N LYS A 2 3.82 12.04 37.12
CA LYS A 2 2.56 12.45 37.77
C LYS A 2 1.68 13.07 36.68
N ALA A 3 1.14 12.23 35.80
CA ALA A 3 -0.02 12.62 35.01
C ALA A 3 -1.16 12.74 36.03
N VAL A 4 -1.44 13.96 36.48
CA VAL A 4 -2.50 14.24 37.44
C VAL A 4 -3.83 14.00 36.71
N PRO A 5 -4.70 13.07 37.16
CA PRO A 5 -5.94 12.71 36.47
C PRO A 5 -6.85 13.91 36.17
N ASP A 6 -6.73 14.98 36.97
CA ASP A 6 -7.59 16.16 36.91
C ASP A 6 -6.94 17.37 36.23
N ASN A 7 -5.67 17.26 35.81
CA ASN A 7 -5.03 18.35 35.07
C ASN A 7 -5.34 18.23 33.57
N THR A 8 -6.42 18.87 33.14
CA THR A 8 -6.82 18.96 31.73
C THR A 8 -6.20 20.16 31.00
N SER A 9 -5.29 20.92 31.64
CA SER A 9 -4.65 22.06 30.98
C SER A 9 -3.84 21.61 29.77
N GLY A 10 -4.09 22.25 28.62
CA GLY A 10 -3.45 21.91 27.35
C GLY A 10 -4.04 20.69 26.61
N LEU A 11 -5.06 20.02 27.14
CA LEU A 11 -5.78 18.95 26.44
C LEU A 11 -6.96 19.52 25.63
N VAL A 12 -7.19 18.95 24.44
CA VAL A 12 -8.36 19.29 23.62
C VAL A 12 -9.62 18.77 24.31
N ASN A 13 -10.67 19.60 24.41
CA ASN A 13 -11.95 19.18 24.95
C ASN A 13 -12.55 18.05 24.08
N PRO A 14 -12.82 16.85 24.62
CA PRO A 14 -13.35 15.71 23.88
C PRO A 14 -14.63 16.00 23.09
N ALA A 15 -15.48 16.90 23.58
CA ALA A 15 -16.71 17.30 22.89
C ALA A 15 -16.46 17.93 21.51
N LEU A 16 -15.29 18.56 21.33
CA LEU A 16 -14.90 19.16 20.04
C LEU A 16 -14.56 18.10 18.98
N LEU A 17 -14.35 16.84 19.38
CA LEU A 17 -14.08 15.74 18.45
C LEU A 17 -15.36 15.19 17.80
N VAL A 18 -16.55 15.50 18.34
CA VAL A 18 -17.83 15.05 17.77
C VAL A 18 -18.01 15.56 16.34
N ALA A 19 -17.70 16.84 16.09
CA ALA A 19 -17.82 17.45 14.78
C ALA A 19 -16.93 16.77 13.71
N PRO A 20 -15.59 16.64 13.88
CA PRO A 20 -14.76 15.95 12.90
C PRO A 20 -15.12 14.47 12.74
N ILE A 21 -15.52 13.77 13.80
CA ILE A 21 -16.03 12.38 13.71
C ILE A 21 -17.26 12.31 12.80
N ALA A 22 -18.28 13.15 13.06
CA ALA A 22 -19.52 13.16 12.29
C ALA A 22 -19.27 13.56 10.83
N LEU A 23 -18.49 14.61 10.59
CA LEU A 23 -18.16 15.08 9.25
C LEU A 23 -17.38 14.03 8.46
N LEU A 24 -16.40 13.35 9.09
CA LEU A 24 -15.62 12.30 8.44
C LEU A 24 -16.48 11.07 8.09
N MET A 25 -17.43 10.68 8.95
CA MET A 25 -18.40 9.61 8.62
C MET A 25 -19.29 10.01 7.45
N LEU A 26 -19.89 11.20 7.51
CA LEU A 26 -20.81 11.67 6.48
C LEU A 26 -20.12 11.81 5.12
N ILE A 27 -18.92 12.40 5.09
CA ILE A 27 -18.16 12.53 3.84
C ILE A 27 -17.61 11.18 3.38
N GLY A 28 -17.19 10.29 4.27
CA GLY A 28 -16.64 8.98 3.92
C GLY A 28 -17.67 8.02 3.29
N VAL A 29 -18.96 8.17 3.61
CA VAL A 29 -20.05 7.46 2.92
C VAL A 29 -20.21 7.94 1.48
N ARG A 30 -19.84 9.18 1.18
CA ARG A 30 -19.95 9.79 -0.16
C ARG A 30 -18.66 9.66 -0.97
N ASP A 31 -17.51 9.83 -0.34
CA ASP A 31 -16.21 9.94 -0.98
C ASP A 31 -15.17 9.11 -0.22
N LYS A 32 -14.83 7.95 -0.81
CA LYS A 32 -13.80 7.04 -0.29
C LYS A 32 -12.42 7.71 -0.27
N THR A 33 -12.11 8.59 -1.22
CA THR A 33 -10.81 9.25 -1.33
C THR A 33 -10.53 10.12 -0.11
N ILE A 34 -11.51 10.93 0.32
CA ILE A 34 -11.38 11.78 1.51
C ILE A 34 -11.21 10.92 2.77
N PHE A 35 -11.99 9.84 2.90
CA PHE A 35 -11.88 8.94 4.07
C PHE A 35 -10.51 8.27 4.17
N LEU A 36 -9.97 7.79 3.05
CA LEU A 36 -8.64 7.18 2.99
C LEU A 36 -7.51 8.20 3.17
N ALA A 37 -7.65 9.40 2.60
CA ALA A 37 -6.70 10.50 2.79
C ALA A 37 -6.63 10.94 4.25
N ALA A 38 -7.76 10.96 4.95
CA ALA A 38 -7.84 11.25 6.37
C ALA A 38 -7.35 10.11 7.28
N ARG A 39 -6.91 8.97 6.72
CA ARG A 39 -6.53 7.75 7.47
C ARG A 39 -7.63 7.29 8.41
N GLY A 40 -8.84 7.15 7.88
CA GLY A 40 -10.00 6.69 8.65
C GLY A 40 -9.79 5.34 9.35
N GLU A 41 -8.84 4.51 8.93
CA GLU A 41 -8.48 3.27 9.63
C GLU A 41 -7.61 3.47 10.87
N GLN A 42 -6.96 4.63 11.04
CA GLN A 42 -6.03 4.90 12.13
C GLN A 42 -6.49 6.06 13.01
N TYR A 43 -6.74 7.22 12.40
CA TYR A 43 -7.06 8.43 13.16
C TYR A 43 -8.51 8.45 13.62
N PHE A 44 -9.45 7.88 12.87
CA PHE A 44 -10.86 7.84 13.30
C PHE A 44 -11.07 6.99 14.57
N PRO A 45 -10.52 5.76 14.70
CA PRO A 45 -10.57 5.04 15.97
C PRO A 45 -9.96 5.82 17.14
N ALA A 46 -8.82 6.48 16.92
CA ALA A 46 -8.18 7.31 17.95
C ALA A 46 -9.08 8.48 18.38
N LEU A 47 -9.63 9.22 17.42
CA LEU A 47 -10.59 10.31 17.68
C LEU A 47 -11.80 9.80 18.48
N PHE A 48 -12.34 8.64 18.11
CA PHE A 48 -13.44 8.02 18.83
C PHE A 48 -13.04 7.69 20.27
N PHE A 49 -11.88 7.06 20.49
CA PHE A 49 -11.39 6.73 21.83
C PHE A 49 -11.18 7.97 22.70
N PHE A 50 -10.58 9.03 22.15
CA PHE A 50 -10.42 10.31 22.85
C PHE A 50 -11.76 10.94 23.21
N CYS A 51 -12.79 10.75 22.38
CA CYS A 51 -14.11 11.33 22.57
C CYS A 51 -14.95 10.61 23.63
N VAL A 52 -14.89 9.27 23.68
CA VAL A 52 -15.90 8.47 24.42
C VAL A 52 -15.35 7.64 25.58
N LEU A 53 -14.05 7.37 25.62
CA LEU A 53 -13.48 6.46 26.63
C LEU A 53 -12.88 7.23 27.81
N PRO A 54 -13.07 6.74 29.05
CA PRO A 54 -12.34 7.28 30.20
C PRO A 54 -10.84 6.97 30.05
N PHE A 55 -10.01 7.73 30.75
CA PHE A 55 -8.55 7.77 30.56
C PHE A 55 -7.86 6.39 30.47
N VAL A 56 -8.13 5.48 31.41
CA VAL A 56 -7.52 4.12 31.40
C VAL A 56 -7.95 3.34 30.16
N ASN A 57 -9.26 3.28 29.88
CA ASN A 57 -9.79 2.59 28.70
C ASN A 57 -9.25 3.21 27.41
N MET A 58 -9.15 4.54 27.34
CA MET A 58 -8.62 5.26 26.20
C MET A 58 -7.17 4.88 25.92
N ILE A 59 -6.29 4.91 26.94
CA ILE A 59 -4.88 4.50 26.79
C ILE A 59 -4.76 3.04 26.35
N VAL A 60 -5.55 2.14 26.93
CA VAL A 60 -5.55 0.72 26.55
C VAL A 60 -6.06 0.53 25.11
N ALA A 61 -7.12 1.23 24.71
CA ALA A 61 -7.65 1.20 23.35
C ALA A 61 -6.64 1.71 22.31
N LEU A 62 -5.87 2.76 22.64
CA LEU A 62 -4.79 3.26 21.80
C LEU A 62 -3.64 2.24 21.65
N LYS A 63 -3.28 1.52 22.72
CA LYS A 63 -2.34 0.39 22.63
C LYS A 63 -2.87 -0.70 21.70
N MET A 64 -4.15 -1.04 21.83
CA MET A 64 -4.77 -2.07 20.98
C MET A 64 -4.81 -1.64 19.52
N LEU A 65 -5.14 -0.38 19.23
CA LEU A 65 -5.10 0.18 17.89
C LEU A 65 -3.72 0.04 17.24
N ILE A 66 -2.67 0.53 17.90
CA ILE A 66 -1.34 0.49 17.31
C ILE A 66 -0.83 -0.95 17.16
N VAL A 67 -1.16 -1.84 18.10
CA VAL A 67 -0.83 -3.27 18.00
C VAL A 67 -1.58 -3.94 16.85
N VAL A 68 -2.87 -3.68 16.67
CA VAL A 68 -3.63 -4.22 15.53
C VAL A 68 -3.03 -3.71 14.22
N VAL A 69 -2.65 -2.44 14.16
CA VAL A 69 -2.00 -1.86 12.98
C VAL A 69 -0.70 -2.59 12.64
N TRP A 70 0.20 -2.79 13.60
CA TRP A 70 1.45 -3.52 13.37
C TRP A 70 1.20 -5.00 13.06
N VAL A 71 0.39 -5.70 13.84
CA VAL A 71 0.12 -7.13 13.62
C VAL A 71 -0.58 -7.36 12.29
N GLY A 72 -1.51 -6.50 11.89
CA GLY A 72 -2.16 -6.54 10.58
C GLY A 72 -1.17 -6.31 9.44
N ALA A 73 -0.32 -5.28 9.57
CA ALA A 73 0.75 -5.01 8.61
C ALA A 73 1.76 -6.16 8.52
N GLY A 74 2.12 -6.78 9.64
CA GLY A 74 2.93 -7.99 9.68
C GLY A 74 2.23 -9.17 8.99
N PHE A 75 0.97 -9.42 9.30
CA PHE A 75 0.19 -10.50 8.71
C PHE A 75 0.08 -10.38 7.19
N SER A 76 -0.13 -9.16 6.68
CA SER A 76 -0.22 -8.92 5.23
C SER A 76 1.06 -9.27 4.46
N LYS A 77 2.20 -9.39 5.15
CA LYS A 77 3.50 -9.74 4.57
C LYS A 77 3.71 -11.25 4.44
N PHE A 78 2.75 -12.07 4.89
CA PHE A 78 2.70 -13.47 4.53
C PHE A 78 2.39 -13.61 3.03
N GLY A 79 3.23 -14.35 2.31
CA GLY A 79 3.08 -14.58 0.89
C GLY A 79 4.36 -14.32 0.11
N LYS A 80 4.24 -14.26 -1.22
CA LYS A 80 5.38 -14.15 -2.14
C LYS A 80 5.72 -12.70 -2.51
N HIS A 81 4.86 -11.76 -2.13
CA HIS A 81 4.96 -10.36 -2.50
C HIS A 81 6.07 -9.62 -1.74
N PHE A 82 6.12 -9.75 -0.42
CA PHE A 82 6.92 -8.86 0.43
C PHE A 82 8.43 -8.93 0.18
N ALA A 83 8.96 -10.11 -0.14
CA ALA A 83 10.37 -10.25 -0.49
C ALA A 83 10.79 -9.37 -1.69
N ASN A 84 9.88 -9.06 -2.61
CA ASN A 84 10.14 -8.18 -3.75
C ASN A 84 10.15 -6.68 -3.39
N VAL A 85 9.63 -6.31 -2.21
CA VAL A 85 9.63 -4.92 -1.71
C VAL A 85 10.99 -4.55 -1.10
N ILE A 86 11.68 -5.52 -0.49
CA ILE A 86 12.92 -5.26 0.26
C ILE A 86 14.05 -4.68 -0.62
N PRO A 87 14.40 -5.26 -1.78
CA PRO A 87 15.52 -4.74 -2.58
C PRO A 87 15.35 -3.28 -3.04
N PRO A 88 14.21 -2.85 -3.62
CA PRO A 88 14.01 -1.45 -3.98
C PRO A 88 13.96 -0.53 -2.75
N MET A 89 13.34 -0.97 -1.64
CA MET A 89 13.31 -0.21 -0.38
C MET A 89 14.71 0.05 0.17
N VAL A 90 15.57 -0.98 0.26
CA VAL A 90 16.96 -0.80 0.72
C VAL A 90 17.78 0.02 -0.27
N SER A 91 17.49 -0.08 -1.56
CA SER A 91 18.19 0.70 -2.59
C SER A 91 17.95 2.21 -2.48
N ASN A 92 16.81 2.61 -1.94
CA ASN A 92 16.45 4.01 -1.66
C ASN A 92 17.01 4.55 -0.33
N THR A 93 17.62 3.70 0.49
CA THR A 93 18.17 4.12 1.78
C THR A 93 19.40 5.00 1.60
N ILE A 94 19.35 6.24 2.16
CA ILE A 94 20.35 7.29 1.92
C ILE A 94 21.77 6.88 2.32
N PHE A 95 21.90 6.12 3.41
CA PHE A 95 23.20 5.73 3.96
C PHE A 95 23.60 4.29 3.66
N ALA A 96 22.82 3.54 2.87
CA ALA A 96 23.16 2.16 2.54
C ALA A 96 24.36 2.10 1.57
N PRO A 97 25.50 1.48 1.95
CA PRO A 97 26.63 1.29 1.05
C PRO A 97 26.20 0.53 -0.21
N LYS A 98 26.89 0.77 -1.33
CA LYS A 98 26.58 0.11 -2.61
C LYS A 98 26.56 -1.42 -2.49
N TRP A 99 27.47 -2.00 -1.72
CA TRP A 99 27.53 -3.46 -1.52
C TRP A 99 26.31 -3.99 -0.74
N VAL A 100 25.80 -3.24 0.25
CA VAL A 100 24.56 -3.60 0.98
C VAL A 100 23.38 -3.60 0.02
N ARG A 101 23.23 -2.54 -0.78
CA ARG A 101 22.15 -2.45 -1.77
C ARG A 101 22.19 -3.61 -2.76
N ARG A 102 23.38 -3.94 -3.28
CA ARG A 102 23.58 -5.06 -4.23
C ARG A 102 23.32 -6.42 -3.60
N ALA A 103 23.63 -6.63 -2.32
CA ALA A 103 23.42 -7.90 -1.63
C ALA A 103 21.94 -8.30 -1.49
N HIS A 104 21.01 -7.38 -1.71
CA HIS A 104 19.57 -7.67 -1.69
C HIS A 104 19.05 -8.26 -3.01
N TYR A 105 19.87 -8.27 -4.05
CA TYR A 105 19.59 -8.90 -5.35
C TYR A 105 20.34 -10.23 -5.46
N ARG A 106 19.81 -11.20 -6.19
CA ARG A 106 20.48 -12.50 -6.39
C ARG A 106 21.81 -12.35 -7.10
N ASP A 107 21.83 -11.58 -8.19
CA ASP A 107 23.02 -11.20 -8.93
C ASP A 107 22.80 -9.80 -9.54
N PHE A 108 23.25 -8.75 -8.87
CA PHE A 108 22.94 -7.38 -9.28
C PHE A 108 23.35 -7.09 -10.73
N GLY A 109 22.37 -6.71 -11.55
CA GLY A 109 22.53 -6.41 -12.98
C GLY A 109 22.24 -7.59 -13.92
N ARG A 110 22.17 -8.83 -13.40
CA ARG A 110 21.83 -10.04 -14.19
C ARG A 110 20.59 -10.75 -13.66
N ASP A 111 20.50 -10.89 -12.33
CA ASP A 111 19.34 -11.40 -11.59
C ASP A 111 18.90 -10.43 -10.49
N MET A 112 17.89 -9.65 -10.84
CA MET A 112 17.30 -8.62 -10.01
C MET A 112 16.19 -9.14 -9.09
N ARG A 113 15.97 -10.47 -9.02
CA ARG A 113 15.05 -11.06 -8.05
C ARG A 113 15.62 -10.96 -6.62
N PRO A 114 14.77 -11.04 -5.58
CA PRO A 114 15.21 -10.98 -4.19
C PRO A 114 16.23 -12.06 -3.83
N SER A 115 17.32 -11.66 -3.17
CA SER A 115 18.33 -12.57 -2.63
C SER A 115 17.84 -13.30 -1.38
N ARG A 116 18.64 -14.26 -0.88
CA ARG A 116 18.38 -14.89 0.42
C ARG A 116 18.40 -13.88 1.58
N LEU A 117 19.28 -12.88 1.50
CA LEU A 117 19.33 -11.79 2.49
C LEU A 117 18.03 -10.98 2.47
N ALA A 118 17.53 -10.63 1.28
CA ALA A 118 16.25 -9.92 1.16
C ALA A 118 15.08 -10.75 1.71
N ASN A 119 15.04 -12.05 1.44
CA ASN A 119 14.01 -12.95 2.01
C ASN A 119 14.11 -13.07 3.54
N PHE A 120 15.32 -13.19 4.08
CA PHE A 120 15.54 -13.20 5.53
C PHE A 120 15.06 -11.89 6.17
N MET A 121 15.47 -10.75 5.61
CA MET A 121 15.08 -9.44 6.09
C MET A 121 13.55 -9.23 5.98
N ALA A 122 12.92 -9.71 4.91
CA ALA A 122 11.47 -9.66 4.76
C ALA A 122 10.77 -10.42 5.91
N HIS A 123 11.05 -11.72 6.07
CA HIS A 123 10.20 -12.55 6.93
C HIS A 123 10.64 -12.59 8.39
N VAL A 124 11.94 -12.46 8.67
CA VAL A 124 12.47 -12.46 10.04
C VAL A 124 12.44 -11.04 10.61
N ASN A 125 13.12 -10.09 9.97
CA ASN A 125 13.22 -8.73 10.50
C ASN A 125 11.96 -7.89 10.29
N GLY A 126 11.26 -8.09 9.17
CA GLY A 126 9.98 -7.44 8.89
C GLY A 126 8.84 -8.16 9.59
N THR A 127 8.35 -9.24 8.98
CA THR A 127 7.11 -9.93 9.40
C THR A 127 7.14 -10.40 10.86
N THR A 128 8.20 -11.05 11.32
CA THR A 128 8.23 -11.62 12.68
C THR A 128 8.30 -10.53 13.75
N VAL A 129 9.17 -9.53 13.58
CA VAL A 129 9.29 -8.41 14.55
C VAL A 129 7.98 -7.64 14.64
N GLU A 130 7.36 -7.34 13.50
CA GLU A 130 6.13 -6.55 13.42
C GLU A 130 4.89 -7.26 13.98
N ILE A 131 4.98 -8.57 14.23
CA ILE A 131 3.95 -9.34 14.94
C ILE A 131 4.36 -9.55 16.41
N ALA A 132 5.54 -10.11 16.64
CA ALA A 132 5.96 -10.55 17.96
C ALA A 132 6.22 -9.39 18.93
N ALA A 133 6.92 -8.33 18.50
CA ALA A 133 7.25 -7.21 19.38
C ALA A 133 6.00 -6.44 19.86
N PRO A 134 5.02 -6.12 19.01
CA PRO A 134 3.74 -5.56 19.45
C PRO A 134 2.96 -6.43 20.44
N LEU A 135 2.92 -7.75 20.23
CA LEU A 135 2.24 -8.67 21.15
C LEU A 135 2.97 -8.73 22.51
N VAL A 136 4.31 -8.74 22.49
CA VAL A 136 5.12 -8.62 23.71
C VAL A 136 4.82 -7.30 24.42
N LEU A 137 4.77 -6.18 23.71
CA LEU A 137 4.44 -4.87 24.29
C LEU A 137 3.03 -4.85 24.89
N LEU A 138 2.04 -5.49 24.23
CA LEU A 138 0.66 -5.50 24.68
C LEU A 138 0.46 -6.32 25.95
N PHE A 139 1.17 -7.45 26.11
CA PHE A 139 0.92 -8.41 27.19
C PHE A 139 2.01 -8.49 28.26
N SER A 140 3.21 -7.97 28.01
CA SER A 140 4.32 -8.05 28.97
C SER A 140 4.02 -7.25 30.24
N THR A 141 4.27 -7.85 31.40
CA THR A 141 4.32 -7.17 32.70
C THR A 141 5.76 -6.97 33.20
N ASN A 142 6.76 -7.39 32.41
CA ASN A 142 8.17 -7.27 32.75
C ASN A 142 8.76 -5.97 32.18
N LYS A 143 9.36 -5.15 33.05
CA LYS A 143 9.93 -3.85 32.68
C LYS A 143 11.03 -3.96 31.61
N TRP A 144 11.96 -4.89 31.78
CA TRP A 144 13.10 -5.04 30.88
C TRP A 144 12.69 -5.57 29.52
N LEU A 145 11.78 -6.55 29.49
CA LEU A 145 11.24 -7.08 28.24
C LEU A 145 10.49 -5.98 27.46
N THR A 146 9.69 -5.17 28.15
CA THR A 146 8.96 -4.05 27.55
C THR A 146 9.89 -2.96 27.03
N LEU A 147 10.98 -2.66 27.76
CA LEU A 147 11.99 -1.72 27.32
C LEU A 147 12.71 -2.19 26.06
N VAL A 148 13.14 -3.46 26.02
CA VAL A 148 13.80 -4.05 24.83
C VAL A 148 12.86 -4.03 23.63
N ALA A 149 11.59 -4.46 23.80
CA ALA A 149 10.61 -4.43 22.73
C ALA A 149 10.31 -2.99 22.26
N THR A 150 10.30 -2.01 23.16
CA THR A 150 10.14 -0.60 22.81
C THR A 150 11.31 -0.08 21.98
N LEU A 151 12.55 -0.34 22.41
CA LEU A 151 13.75 0.06 21.67
C LEU A 151 13.80 -0.60 20.29
N LEU A 152 13.41 -1.87 20.20
CA LEU A 152 13.30 -2.59 18.93
C LEU A 152 12.28 -1.92 17.99
N MET A 153 11.07 -1.61 18.45
CA MET A 153 10.04 -0.97 17.63
C MET A 153 10.42 0.47 17.22
N VAL A 154 11.06 1.23 18.11
CA VAL A 154 11.60 2.55 17.75
C VAL A 154 12.68 2.42 16.68
N GLY A 155 13.63 1.49 16.85
CA GLY A 155 14.66 1.21 15.84
C GLY A 155 14.08 0.75 14.50
N PHE A 156 13.04 -0.08 14.53
CA PHE A 156 12.30 -0.52 13.36
C PHE A 156 11.69 0.66 12.58
N HIS A 157 11.01 1.58 13.27
CA HIS A 157 10.45 2.78 12.65
C HIS A 157 11.52 3.75 12.13
N LEU A 158 12.61 3.95 12.87
CA LEU A 158 13.74 4.77 12.41
C LEU A 158 14.39 4.19 11.15
N PHE A 159 14.50 2.86 11.09
CA PHE A 159 14.96 2.17 9.89
C PHE A 159 14.02 2.43 8.70
N ILE A 160 12.70 2.28 8.88
CA ILE A 160 11.73 2.56 7.80
C ILE A 160 11.84 4.02 7.33
N VAL A 161 11.88 4.98 8.25
CA VAL A 161 12.06 6.41 7.92
C VAL A 161 13.31 6.62 7.07
N SER A 162 14.41 5.94 7.40
CA SER A 162 15.67 6.08 6.68
C SER A 162 15.67 5.52 5.26
N THR A 163 14.73 4.63 4.95
CA THR A 163 14.66 3.97 3.65
C THR A 163 13.97 4.82 2.57
N PHE A 164 13.50 6.03 2.92
CA PHE A 164 12.76 6.96 2.04
C PHE A 164 11.87 6.24 1.01
N PRO A 165 10.98 5.31 1.41
CA PRO A 165 10.27 4.54 0.40
C PRO A 165 9.25 5.46 -0.28
N LEU A 166 9.16 5.33 -1.60
CA LEU A 166 8.06 5.90 -2.36
C LEU A 166 6.74 5.43 -1.72
N ALA A 167 5.86 6.39 -1.42
CA ALA A 167 4.58 6.18 -0.75
C ALA A 167 4.63 5.78 0.75
N VAL A 168 5.53 6.37 1.56
CA VAL A 168 5.49 6.28 3.04
C VAL A 168 4.99 7.57 3.68
N PRO A 169 4.00 7.52 4.58
CA PRO A 169 3.73 8.62 5.49
C PRO A 169 4.86 8.61 6.52
N LEU A 170 5.92 9.37 6.26
CA LEU A 170 7.05 9.49 7.18
C LEU A 170 6.59 9.99 8.56
N GLU A 171 5.59 10.88 8.56
CA GLU A 171 4.86 11.32 9.76
C GLU A 171 4.39 10.15 10.62
N TRP A 172 3.87 9.09 10.01
CA TRP A 172 3.29 7.94 10.70
C TRP A 172 4.35 7.14 11.44
N ASN A 173 5.49 6.89 10.81
CA ASN A 173 6.58 6.16 11.46
C ASN A 173 7.14 6.97 12.65
N VAL A 174 7.19 8.29 12.55
CA VAL A 174 7.59 9.16 13.67
C VAL A 174 6.56 9.11 14.79
N VAL A 175 5.28 9.24 14.47
CA VAL A 175 4.18 9.13 15.44
C VAL A 175 4.18 7.75 16.11
N PHE A 176 4.47 6.68 15.37
CA PHE A 176 4.47 5.32 15.90
C PHE A 176 5.68 5.02 16.79
N ALA A 177 6.86 5.53 16.44
CA ALA A 177 8.01 5.50 17.33
C ALA A 177 7.72 6.23 18.65
N TYR A 178 7.12 7.42 18.57
CA TYR A 178 6.68 8.17 19.75
C TYR A 178 5.62 7.41 20.55
N ALA A 179 4.57 6.92 19.89
CA ALA A 179 3.47 6.20 20.51
C ALA A 179 3.95 4.92 21.21
N THR A 180 4.96 4.24 20.66
CA THR A 180 5.59 3.09 21.32
C THR A 180 6.12 3.48 22.71
N VAL A 181 6.91 4.55 22.79
CA VAL A 181 7.47 5.03 24.06
C VAL A 181 6.36 5.54 24.98
N PHE A 182 5.48 6.40 24.46
CA PHE A 182 4.42 7.03 25.23
C PHE A 182 3.43 6.01 25.83
N LEU A 183 2.90 5.10 25.00
CA LEU A 183 1.88 4.15 25.43
C LEU A 183 2.47 3.03 26.29
N PHE A 184 3.63 2.45 25.93
CA PHE A 184 4.12 1.24 26.60
C PHE A 184 5.10 1.50 27.74
N LEU A 185 5.88 2.60 27.72
CA LEU A 185 6.73 2.99 28.84
C LEU A 185 6.10 4.09 29.72
N GLY A 186 5.31 4.98 29.12
CA GLY A 186 4.58 6.01 29.88
C GLY A 186 3.39 5.46 30.66
N PHE A 187 2.69 4.47 30.10
CA PHE A 187 1.53 3.81 30.71
C PHE A 187 1.69 2.29 30.71
N PRO A 188 2.63 1.73 31.48
CA PRO A 188 2.96 0.31 31.39
C PRO A 188 1.89 -0.59 32.01
N ASN A 189 1.90 -1.86 31.59
CA ASN A 189 0.91 -2.86 32.02
C ASN A 189 0.92 -3.11 33.54
N TRP A 190 2.10 -3.11 34.17
CA TRP A 190 2.25 -3.27 35.63
C TRP A 190 1.75 -2.06 36.44
N SER A 191 1.31 -0.99 35.77
CA SER A 191 0.71 0.20 36.39
C SER A 191 -0.79 0.32 36.09
N GLY A 192 -1.45 -0.77 35.69
CA GLY A 192 -2.91 -0.81 35.48
C GLY A 192 -3.38 -0.44 34.07
N TYR A 193 -2.48 -0.44 33.07
CA TYR A 193 -2.80 -0.08 31.69
C TYR A 193 -2.67 -1.26 30.72
N ALA A 194 -2.87 -2.48 31.20
CA ALA A 194 -2.94 -3.68 30.36
C ALA A 194 -4.37 -3.92 29.83
N PRO A 195 -4.56 -4.73 28.76
CA PRO A 195 -5.88 -5.05 28.20
C PRO A 195 -6.92 -5.53 29.23
N TRP A 196 -6.50 -6.31 30.23
CA TRP A 196 -7.38 -6.82 31.29
C TRP A 196 -7.77 -5.78 32.36
N ASN A 197 -7.26 -4.55 32.29
CA ASN A 197 -7.66 -3.45 33.19
C ASN A 197 -8.77 -2.56 32.59
N MET A 198 -9.26 -2.87 31.39
CA MET A 198 -10.41 -2.15 30.85
C MET A 198 -11.66 -2.40 31.69
N SER A 199 -12.49 -1.37 31.85
CA SER A 199 -13.78 -1.46 32.52
C SER A 199 -14.91 -1.02 31.60
N PRO A 200 -15.92 -1.86 31.33
CA PRO A 200 -16.04 -3.25 31.79
C PRO A 200 -15.02 -4.19 31.12
N PRO A 201 -14.68 -5.35 31.72
CA PRO A 201 -13.62 -6.24 31.20
C PRO A 201 -13.83 -6.75 29.76
N TRP A 202 -15.08 -6.89 29.33
CA TRP A 202 -15.41 -7.33 27.96
C TRP A 202 -15.12 -6.25 26.90
N LEU A 203 -14.91 -4.99 27.30
CA LEU A 203 -14.70 -3.88 26.38
C LEU A 203 -13.48 -4.10 25.49
N ALA A 204 -12.42 -4.72 26.02
CA ALA A 204 -11.23 -5.07 25.24
C ALA A 204 -11.58 -5.98 24.06
N LEU A 205 -12.46 -6.98 24.25
CA LEU A 205 -12.87 -7.88 23.18
C LEU A 205 -13.69 -7.14 22.10
N VAL A 206 -14.55 -6.21 22.50
CA VAL A 206 -15.34 -5.40 21.56
C VAL A 206 -14.44 -4.48 20.73
N ILE A 207 -13.48 -3.81 21.37
CA ILE A 207 -12.50 -2.97 20.67
C ILE A 207 -11.64 -3.81 19.73
N ALA A 208 -11.17 -4.98 20.18
CA ALA A 208 -10.42 -5.89 19.31
C ALA A 208 -11.24 -6.32 18.08
N ALA A 209 -12.50 -6.71 18.28
CA ALA A 209 -13.38 -7.10 17.18
C ALA A 209 -13.61 -5.96 16.19
N ALA A 210 -13.86 -4.74 16.67
CA ALA A 210 -14.04 -3.56 15.84
C ALA A 210 -12.78 -3.21 15.03
N LEU A 211 -11.61 -3.24 15.66
CA LEU A 211 -10.33 -2.94 15.02
C LEU A 211 -9.91 -4.03 14.02
N LEU A 212 -10.22 -5.30 14.28
CA LEU A 212 -9.86 -6.43 13.42
C LEU A 212 -10.83 -6.68 12.26
N PHE A 213 -12.02 -6.08 12.29
CA PHE A 213 -13.06 -6.31 11.28
C PHE A 213 -12.56 -6.05 9.84
N TYR A 214 -12.07 -4.85 9.56
CA TYR A 214 -11.58 -4.48 8.22
C TYR A 214 -10.28 -5.19 7.83
N PRO A 215 -9.28 -5.34 8.72
CA PRO A 215 -8.10 -6.17 8.43
C PRO A 215 -8.45 -7.59 8.01
N ILE A 216 -9.34 -8.26 8.74
CA ILE A 216 -9.76 -9.64 8.40
C ILE A 216 -10.53 -9.65 7.08
N LEU A 217 -11.56 -8.81 6.95
CA LEU A 217 -12.40 -8.78 5.75
C LEU A 217 -11.58 -8.47 4.51
N GLY A 218 -10.68 -7.49 4.56
CA GLY A 218 -9.90 -7.04 3.41
C GLY A 218 -8.75 -7.96 3.01
N ASN A 219 -8.24 -8.77 3.92
CA ASN A 219 -7.33 -9.86 3.54
C ASN A 219 -8.07 -11.01 2.82
N LEU A 220 -9.34 -11.25 3.15
CA LEU A 220 -10.17 -12.28 2.50
C LEU A 220 -10.86 -11.79 1.22
N ARG A 221 -11.28 -10.52 1.20
CA ARG A 221 -12.05 -9.85 0.14
C ARG A 221 -11.41 -8.51 -0.21
N PRO A 222 -10.19 -8.53 -0.79
CA PRO A 222 -9.52 -7.29 -1.21
C PRO A 222 -10.34 -6.51 -2.25
N ASP A 223 -11.23 -7.16 -2.98
CA ASP A 223 -12.18 -6.52 -3.90
C ASP A 223 -13.19 -5.57 -3.22
N LYS A 224 -13.31 -5.62 -1.88
CA LYS A 224 -14.28 -4.82 -1.11
C LYS A 224 -13.64 -3.81 -0.18
N VAL A 225 -12.43 -4.08 0.30
CA VAL A 225 -11.77 -3.25 1.31
C VAL A 225 -10.44 -2.80 0.74
N SER A 226 -10.23 -1.48 0.77
CA SER A 226 -8.94 -0.88 0.45
C SER A 226 -7.81 -1.54 1.24
N PHE A 227 -6.63 -1.61 0.64
CA PHE A 227 -5.45 -2.17 1.30
C PHE A 227 -5.09 -1.38 2.59
N LEU A 228 -5.51 -0.11 2.69
CA LEU A 228 -5.32 0.76 3.85
C LEU A 228 -6.05 0.22 5.10
N PRO A 229 -7.40 0.16 5.18
CA PRO A 229 -8.12 -0.51 6.27
C PRO A 229 -7.80 -1.99 6.42
N SER A 230 -7.36 -2.66 5.34
CA SER A 230 -6.92 -4.05 5.39
C SER A 230 -5.58 -4.25 6.11
N LEU A 231 -4.89 -3.16 6.43
CA LEU A 231 -3.54 -3.14 6.99
C LEU A 231 -2.52 -3.88 6.13
N ARG A 232 -2.60 -3.69 4.80
CA ARG A 232 -1.70 -4.33 3.82
C ARG A 232 -0.57 -3.40 3.36
N GLN A 233 -0.33 -2.32 4.10
CA GLN A 233 0.70 -1.35 3.75
C GLN A 233 2.06 -2.05 3.69
N TYR A 234 2.82 -1.79 2.63
CA TYR A 234 4.16 -2.31 2.38
C TYR A 234 4.26 -3.82 2.17
N ALA A 235 3.15 -4.54 2.02
CA ALA A 235 3.16 -5.98 1.75
C ALA A 235 3.64 -6.36 0.34
N GLY A 236 3.66 -5.40 -0.60
CA GLY A 236 3.88 -5.71 -2.03
C GLY A 236 2.61 -6.19 -2.74
N ASN A 237 1.45 -6.10 -2.08
CA ASN A 237 0.21 -6.76 -2.46
C ASN A 237 -1.02 -5.86 -2.25
N TRP A 238 -1.31 -5.02 -3.24
CA TRP A 238 -2.43 -4.06 -3.28
C TRP A 238 -2.99 -3.96 -4.71
N ALA A 239 -4.12 -3.31 -4.96
CA ALA A 239 -4.61 -3.11 -6.33
C ALA A 239 -3.67 -2.16 -7.10
N SER A 240 -3.33 -2.46 -8.36
CA SER A 240 -2.36 -1.65 -9.12
C SER A 240 -2.68 -1.62 -10.61
N ALA A 241 -2.13 -0.65 -11.36
CA ALA A 241 -2.33 -0.57 -12.79
C ALA A 241 -1.13 0.01 -13.55
N MET A 242 -1.08 -0.27 -14.85
CA MET A 242 -0.21 0.38 -15.82
C MET A 242 -1.08 0.94 -16.94
N TRP A 243 -0.94 2.24 -17.20
CA TRP A 243 -1.64 2.93 -18.28
C TRP A 243 -0.73 3.02 -19.49
N THR A 244 -1.27 2.79 -20.68
CA THR A 244 -0.55 2.95 -21.94
C THR A 244 -1.31 3.88 -22.85
N PHE A 245 -0.59 4.81 -23.46
CA PHE A 245 -1.13 5.79 -24.38
C PHE A 245 -0.47 5.61 -25.75
N ALA A 246 -1.27 5.50 -26.80
CA ALA A 246 -0.79 5.60 -28.18
C ALA A 246 0.00 6.92 -28.38
N PRO A 247 0.92 7.00 -29.35
CA PRO A 247 1.69 8.21 -29.61
C PRO A 247 0.82 9.48 -29.63
N GLY A 248 1.14 10.44 -28.75
CA GLY A 248 0.40 11.71 -28.63
C GLY A 248 -0.93 11.64 -27.88
N ALA A 249 -1.48 10.45 -27.59
CA ALA A 249 -2.76 10.32 -26.90
C ALA A 249 -2.72 10.80 -25.45
N GLU A 250 -1.57 10.72 -24.77
CA GLU A 250 -1.43 11.19 -23.37
C GLU A 250 -1.85 12.66 -23.20
N ALA A 251 -1.63 13.51 -24.21
CA ALA A 251 -2.03 14.92 -24.20
C ALA A 251 -3.56 15.11 -24.08
N LYS A 252 -4.37 14.10 -24.43
CA LYS A 252 -5.82 14.15 -24.23
C LYS A 252 -6.21 14.20 -22.74
N LEU A 253 -5.32 13.80 -21.83
CA LEU A 253 -5.52 13.98 -20.38
C LEU A 253 -5.61 15.45 -19.96
N ASP A 254 -5.13 16.40 -20.78
CA ASP A 254 -5.25 17.84 -20.47
C ASP A 254 -6.66 18.38 -20.64
N ARG A 255 -7.57 17.57 -21.22
CA ARG A 255 -9.00 17.87 -21.25
C ARG A 255 -9.71 17.48 -19.97
N VAL A 256 -9.10 16.63 -19.15
CA VAL A 256 -9.68 16.15 -17.89
C VAL A 256 -9.62 17.27 -16.86
N THR A 257 -10.73 17.50 -16.16
CA THR A 257 -10.82 18.45 -15.06
C THR A 257 -10.00 17.94 -13.88
N ARG A 258 -8.81 18.51 -13.69
CA ARG A 258 -7.88 18.13 -12.61
C ARG A 258 -7.10 19.33 -12.08
N SER A 259 -6.67 19.24 -10.83
CA SER A 259 -5.95 20.32 -10.14
C SER A 259 -4.47 20.42 -10.51
N ALA A 260 -3.90 19.38 -11.14
CA ALA A 260 -2.51 19.31 -11.53
C ALA A 260 -2.35 18.80 -12.96
N ARG A 261 -1.38 19.37 -13.70
CA ARG A 261 -0.98 18.88 -15.03
C ARG A 261 -0.24 17.55 -14.91
N ASN A 262 0.10 16.96 -16.05
CA ASN A 262 0.92 15.76 -16.06
C ASN A 262 2.28 16.00 -15.37
N GLN A 263 2.85 14.97 -14.77
CA GLN A 263 4.04 15.12 -13.92
C GLN A 263 5.28 15.47 -14.73
N VAL A 264 5.38 14.97 -15.96
CA VAL A 264 6.46 15.34 -16.88
C VAL A 264 6.44 16.85 -17.14
N ASP A 265 5.25 17.42 -17.37
CA ASP A 265 5.11 18.86 -17.59
C ASP A 265 5.47 19.67 -16.35
N GLN A 266 5.11 19.18 -15.15
CA GLN A 266 5.50 19.81 -13.89
C GLN A 266 7.04 19.83 -13.71
N PHE A 267 7.74 18.74 -14.08
CA PHE A 267 9.20 18.72 -14.04
C PHE A 267 9.82 19.68 -15.06
N VAL A 268 9.25 19.75 -16.28
CA VAL A 268 9.70 20.69 -17.31
C VAL A 268 9.50 22.13 -16.85
N GLU A 269 8.35 22.46 -16.28
CA GLU A 269 8.05 23.79 -15.71
C GLU A 269 8.99 24.14 -14.55
N PHE A 270 9.38 23.16 -13.74
CA PHE A 270 10.39 23.31 -12.70
C PHE A 270 11.82 23.55 -13.25
N GLY A 271 12.04 23.32 -14.55
CA GLY A 271 13.31 23.59 -15.24
C GLY A 271 14.10 22.35 -15.66
N TYR A 272 13.49 21.15 -15.63
CA TYR A 272 14.12 19.95 -16.19
C TYR A 272 14.05 20.00 -17.71
N GLU A 273 15.12 19.57 -18.40
CA GLU A 273 15.00 19.31 -19.84
C GLU A 273 13.99 18.17 -20.07
N PRO A 274 13.21 18.19 -21.17
CA PRO A 274 12.15 17.20 -21.41
C PRO A 274 12.59 15.75 -21.30
N ALA A 275 13.79 15.42 -21.80
CA ALA A 275 14.33 14.06 -21.70
C ALA A 275 14.57 13.63 -20.24
N TRP A 276 15.06 14.52 -19.38
CA TRP A 276 15.28 14.24 -17.96
C TRP A 276 13.99 14.19 -17.15
N ALA A 277 12.99 15.01 -17.51
CA ALA A 277 11.65 14.95 -16.94
C ALA A 277 10.99 13.59 -17.22
N GLU A 278 11.11 13.10 -18.46
CA GLU A 278 10.61 11.80 -18.88
C GLU A 278 11.35 10.65 -18.15
N ILE A 279 12.69 10.65 -18.16
CA ILE A 279 13.49 9.65 -17.42
C ILE A 279 13.13 9.62 -15.93
N THR A 280 12.90 10.78 -15.32
CA THR A 280 12.51 10.87 -13.91
C THR A 280 11.16 10.21 -13.67
N SER A 281 10.19 10.46 -14.54
CA SER A 281 8.85 9.84 -14.46
C SER A 281 8.91 8.32 -14.69
N GLN A 282 9.75 7.85 -15.61
CA GLN A 282 9.96 6.42 -15.93
C GLN A 282 10.58 5.61 -14.78
N LYS A 283 11.21 6.24 -13.78
CA LYS A 283 11.72 5.52 -12.59
C LYS A 283 10.62 4.78 -11.84
N THR A 284 9.39 5.27 -11.89
CA THR A 284 8.22 4.64 -11.25
C THR A 284 7.85 3.31 -11.91
N ILE A 285 8.03 3.22 -13.22
CA ILE A 285 7.80 2.03 -14.04
C ILE A 285 8.88 0.99 -13.76
N ALA A 286 10.14 1.42 -13.69
CA ALA A 286 11.23 0.57 -13.23
C ALA A 286 10.98 0.07 -11.79
N TRP A 287 10.47 0.91 -10.90
CA TRP A 287 10.10 0.48 -9.55
C TRP A 287 8.97 -0.56 -9.57
N ARG A 288 7.92 -0.35 -10.38
CA ARG A 288 6.80 -1.30 -10.48
C ARG A 288 7.24 -2.65 -11.05
N SER A 289 8.11 -2.66 -12.06
CA SER A 289 8.64 -3.90 -12.64
C SER A 289 9.42 -4.74 -11.62
N MET A 290 10.07 -4.09 -10.64
CA MET A 290 10.74 -4.75 -9.51
C MET A 290 9.76 -5.39 -8.51
N HIS A 291 8.47 -5.05 -8.54
CA HIS A 291 7.40 -5.68 -7.73
C HIS A 291 6.71 -6.80 -8.47
N SER A 292 6.27 -7.83 -7.74
CA SER A 292 5.62 -9.03 -8.29
C SER A 292 4.53 -8.70 -9.32
N GLN A 293 3.69 -7.72 -9.01
CA GLN A 293 2.57 -7.29 -9.85
C GLN A 293 3.01 -6.69 -11.18
N GLY A 294 4.18 -6.05 -11.22
CA GLY A 294 4.75 -5.50 -12.45
C GLY A 294 4.90 -6.58 -13.52
N ARG A 295 5.34 -7.80 -13.15
CA ARG A 295 5.51 -8.90 -14.10
C ARG A 295 4.17 -9.28 -14.76
N GLY A 296 3.10 -9.37 -13.98
CA GLY A 296 1.76 -9.65 -14.50
C GLY A 296 1.23 -8.52 -15.38
N LEU A 297 1.36 -7.27 -14.92
CA LEU A 297 0.89 -6.09 -15.65
C LEU A 297 1.62 -5.93 -17.00
N PHE A 298 2.95 -6.02 -17.04
CA PHE A 298 3.71 -5.96 -18.29
C PHE A 298 3.45 -7.16 -19.19
N SER A 299 3.20 -8.35 -18.64
CA SER A 299 2.84 -9.52 -19.44
C SER A 299 1.52 -9.31 -20.19
N LEU A 300 0.52 -8.69 -19.54
CA LEU A 300 -0.70 -8.27 -20.22
C LEU A 300 -0.40 -7.26 -21.34
N LEU A 301 0.36 -6.20 -21.05
CA LEU A 301 0.65 -5.19 -22.06
C LEU A 301 1.38 -5.79 -23.27
N LEU A 302 2.42 -6.61 -23.06
CA LEU A 302 3.17 -7.27 -24.12
C LEU A 302 2.30 -8.23 -24.96
N ASN A 303 1.37 -8.96 -24.33
CA ASN A 303 0.50 -9.91 -25.04
C ASN A 303 -0.58 -9.21 -25.88
N HIS A 304 -1.03 -8.02 -25.47
CA HIS A 304 -2.18 -7.36 -26.08
C HIS A 304 -1.85 -6.13 -26.92
N LEU A 305 -0.65 -5.54 -26.74
CA LEU A 305 -0.20 -4.33 -27.43
C LEU A 305 1.13 -4.62 -28.15
N PRO A 306 1.09 -5.11 -29.40
CA PRO A 306 2.31 -5.37 -30.17
C PRO A 306 3.13 -4.10 -30.46
N ASP A 307 2.52 -2.92 -30.25
CA ASP A 307 3.09 -1.59 -30.42
C ASP A 307 3.51 -0.93 -29.10
N VAL A 308 3.57 -1.68 -27.98
CA VAL A 308 3.86 -1.14 -26.64
C VAL A 308 5.16 -0.32 -26.57
N ASP A 309 6.20 -0.68 -27.31
CA ASP A 309 7.47 0.06 -27.34
C ASP A 309 7.37 1.46 -27.97
N SER A 310 6.32 1.71 -28.74
CA SER A 310 6.02 3.04 -29.31
C SER A 310 5.06 3.86 -28.44
N ARG A 311 4.47 3.25 -27.41
CA ARG A 311 3.48 3.87 -26.52
C ARG A 311 4.13 4.56 -25.36
N THR A 312 3.47 5.59 -24.84
CA THR A 312 3.81 6.14 -23.53
C THR A 312 3.19 5.27 -22.44
N VAL A 313 4.04 4.62 -21.65
CA VAL A 313 3.62 3.84 -20.49
C VAL A 313 3.72 4.72 -19.24
N ARG A 314 2.72 4.63 -18.35
CA ARG A 314 2.66 5.32 -17.05
C ARG A 314 2.23 4.38 -15.94
N GLU A 315 2.82 4.57 -14.76
CA GLU A 315 2.40 3.88 -13.54
C GLU A 315 1.05 4.46 -13.08
N GLY A 316 0.06 3.59 -12.82
CA GLY A 316 -1.33 3.98 -12.61
C GLY A 316 -1.57 4.82 -11.36
N GLU A 317 -0.79 4.64 -10.30
CA GLU A 317 -0.84 5.46 -9.11
C GLU A 317 -0.44 6.89 -9.52
N PHE A 318 0.69 7.08 -10.20
CA PHE A 318 1.13 8.42 -10.60
C PHE A 318 0.13 9.14 -11.51
N VAL A 319 -0.52 8.42 -12.43
CA VAL A 319 -1.64 8.95 -13.23
C VAL A 319 -2.80 9.36 -12.33
N CYS A 320 -3.24 8.47 -11.42
CA CYS A 320 -4.31 8.74 -10.45
C CYS A 320 -4.04 9.98 -9.60
N ASN A 321 -2.80 10.15 -9.10
CA ASN A 321 -2.41 11.34 -8.33
C ASN A 321 -2.62 12.63 -9.12
N SER A 322 -2.30 12.63 -10.42
CA SER A 322 -2.53 13.81 -11.26
C SER A 322 -4.01 14.12 -11.47
N ILE A 323 -4.87 13.11 -11.43
CA ILE A 323 -6.30 13.24 -11.75
C ILE A 323 -7.10 13.64 -10.50
N ILE A 324 -6.97 12.89 -9.40
CA ILE A 324 -7.79 13.07 -8.19
C ILE A 324 -7.02 13.72 -7.03
N GLY A 325 -5.72 14.00 -7.19
CA GLY A 325 -4.89 14.66 -6.17
C GLY A 325 -4.38 13.76 -5.04
N PHE A 326 -4.83 12.51 -4.95
CA PHE A 326 -4.43 11.55 -3.92
C PHE A 326 -4.70 10.11 -4.38
N ASN A 327 -3.73 9.20 -4.23
CA ASN A 327 -3.96 7.76 -4.42
C ASN A 327 -3.51 6.89 -3.25
N PHE A 328 -2.43 7.31 -2.56
CA PHE A 328 -1.69 6.50 -1.59
C PHE A 328 -1.44 5.02 -1.97
N GLY A 329 -1.29 4.72 -3.27
CA GLY A 329 -1.12 3.38 -3.79
C GLY A 329 -2.39 2.52 -3.79
N ASP A 330 -3.59 3.08 -3.61
CA ASP A 330 -4.82 2.31 -3.65
C ASP A 330 -5.39 2.25 -5.08
N GLY A 331 -5.15 1.13 -5.77
CA GLY A 331 -5.64 0.95 -7.13
C GLY A 331 -7.16 0.87 -7.28
N HIS A 332 -7.93 0.82 -6.19
CA HIS A 332 -9.38 1.03 -6.23
C HIS A 332 -9.75 2.49 -6.57
N LEU A 333 -8.82 3.44 -6.43
CA LEU A 333 -9.07 4.85 -6.78
C LEU A 333 -8.85 5.15 -8.27
N HIS A 334 -8.31 4.19 -9.03
CA HIS A 334 -8.13 4.28 -10.49
C HIS A 334 -8.65 3.01 -11.18
N ASP A 335 -9.84 2.57 -10.76
CA ASP A 335 -10.54 1.43 -11.34
C ASP A 335 -11.30 1.80 -12.63
N ALA A 336 -12.11 0.87 -13.14
CA ALA A 336 -12.89 1.06 -14.36
C ALA A 336 -13.91 2.23 -14.26
N ASP A 337 -14.33 2.61 -13.05
CA ASP A 337 -15.28 3.70 -12.86
C ASP A 337 -14.59 5.06 -12.97
N MET A 338 -13.42 5.19 -12.35
CA MET A 338 -12.57 6.36 -12.52
C MET A 338 -12.10 6.51 -13.98
N ILE A 339 -11.68 5.41 -14.63
CA ILE A 339 -11.27 5.43 -16.05
C ILE A 339 -12.42 5.89 -16.94
N ARG A 340 -13.65 5.46 -16.67
CA ARG A 340 -14.84 5.90 -17.42
C ARG A 340 -15.13 7.39 -17.23
N ALA A 341 -14.91 7.92 -16.02
CA ALA A 341 -15.03 9.37 -15.78
C ALA A 341 -13.95 10.15 -16.56
N VAL A 342 -12.70 9.67 -16.54
CA VAL A 342 -11.61 10.23 -17.35
C VAL A 342 -11.94 10.20 -18.84
N GLN A 343 -12.46 9.08 -19.35
CA GLN A 343 -12.86 8.94 -20.75
C GLN A 343 -13.92 9.97 -21.17
N ALA A 344 -14.87 10.29 -20.29
CA ALA A 344 -15.94 11.24 -20.59
C ALA A 344 -15.42 12.65 -20.92
N GLU A 345 -14.21 12.99 -20.47
CA GLU A 345 -13.56 14.29 -20.71
C GLU A 345 -12.41 14.19 -21.71
N ALA A 346 -11.55 13.17 -21.57
CA ALA A 346 -10.39 12.97 -22.45
C ALA A 346 -10.81 12.60 -23.88
N ALA A 347 -11.89 11.84 -24.04
CA ALA A 347 -12.41 11.33 -25.31
C ALA A 347 -11.32 10.58 -26.12
N PHE A 348 -10.76 9.52 -25.52
CA PHE A 348 -9.88 8.59 -26.24
C PHE A 348 -10.68 7.82 -27.29
N GLU A 349 -10.04 7.50 -28.41
CA GLU A 349 -10.52 6.54 -29.40
C GLU A 349 -10.15 5.11 -28.99
N PRO A 350 -10.88 4.09 -29.47
CA PRO A 350 -10.53 2.69 -29.19
C PRO A 350 -9.06 2.39 -29.50
N GLY A 351 -8.36 1.80 -28.53
CA GLY A 351 -6.95 1.43 -28.62
C GLY A 351 -5.96 2.55 -28.27
N GLU A 352 -6.41 3.80 -28.09
CA GLU A 352 -5.51 4.90 -27.72
C GLU A 352 -5.06 4.84 -26.27
N CYS A 353 -5.95 4.50 -25.35
CA CYS A 353 -5.64 4.36 -23.94
C CYS A 353 -6.03 2.97 -23.44
N VAL A 354 -5.03 2.13 -23.20
CA VAL A 354 -5.23 0.75 -22.71
C VAL A 354 -4.54 0.59 -21.37
N ILE A 355 -5.29 0.11 -20.38
CA ILE A 355 -4.88 -0.02 -19.00
C ILE A 355 -4.87 -1.51 -18.63
N ALA A 356 -3.72 -2.00 -18.18
CA ALA A 356 -3.63 -3.25 -17.44
C ALA A 356 -3.87 -2.94 -15.96
N TRP A 357 -4.90 -3.54 -15.36
CA TRP A 357 -5.26 -3.35 -13.96
C TRP A 357 -5.29 -4.69 -13.23
N VAL A 358 -4.90 -4.73 -11.97
CA VAL A 358 -4.94 -5.94 -11.15
C VAL A 358 -5.42 -5.66 -9.73
N GLU A 359 -6.21 -6.58 -9.20
CA GLU A 359 -6.56 -6.64 -7.79
C GLU A 359 -5.43 -7.27 -6.95
N SER A 360 -5.41 -6.92 -5.67
CA SER A 360 -4.61 -7.56 -4.65
C SER A 360 -4.90 -9.07 -4.58
N GLU A 361 -3.87 -9.89 -4.30
CA GLU A 361 -4.07 -11.31 -4.01
C GLU A 361 -4.85 -11.45 -2.70
N ALA A 362 -5.94 -12.22 -2.72
CA ALA A 362 -6.67 -12.61 -1.51
C ALA A 362 -5.89 -13.67 -0.74
N PHE A 363 -5.93 -13.62 0.60
CA PHE A 363 -5.16 -14.52 1.45
C PHE A 363 -5.40 -16.00 1.07
N GLY A 364 -4.31 -16.71 0.78
CA GLY A 364 -4.33 -18.14 0.44
C GLY A 364 -4.79 -18.47 -0.98
N SER A 365 -5.16 -17.50 -1.82
CA SER A 365 -5.66 -17.77 -3.18
C SER A 365 -4.57 -18.20 -4.18
N GLY A 366 -3.35 -17.66 -4.06
CA GLY A 366 -2.24 -17.97 -4.97
C GLY A 366 -2.32 -17.27 -6.34
N VAL A 367 -3.37 -16.47 -6.58
CA VAL A 367 -3.66 -15.82 -7.86
C VAL A 367 -4.03 -14.36 -7.67
N GLN A 368 -3.80 -13.54 -8.69
CA GLN A 368 -4.36 -12.20 -8.79
C GLN A 368 -5.35 -12.13 -9.93
N HIS A 369 -6.43 -11.37 -9.73
CA HIS A 369 -7.45 -11.12 -10.74
C HIS A 369 -7.13 -9.83 -11.48
N TYR A 370 -7.08 -9.89 -12.80
CA TYR A 370 -6.78 -8.75 -13.64
C TYR A 370 -7.94 -8.32 -14.51
N GLN A 371 -7.85 -7.08 -14.98
CA GLN A 371 -8.69 -6.52 -16.03
C GLN A 371 -7.79 -5.87 -17.07
N LEU A 372 -8.10 -6.08 -18.35
CA LEU A 372 -7.61 -5.23 -19.43
C LEU A 372 -8.72 -4.28 -19.82
N ILE A 373 -8.43 -2.99 -19.79
CA ILE A 373 -9.41 -1.93 -19.94
C ILE A 373 -8.96 -1.05 -21.09
N ASP A 374 -9.84 -0.85 -22.06
CA ASP A 374 -9.69 0.20 -23.06
C ASP A 374 -10.53 1.38 -22.58
N ALA A 375 -9.95 2.58 -22.47
CA ALA A 375 -10.69 3.71 -21.90
C ALA A 375 -11.98 4.02 -22.69
N ALA A 376 -11.98 3.82 -24.01
CA ALA A 376 -13.13 4.07 -24.87
C ALA A 376 -14.16 2.93 -24.84
N LEU A 377 -13.72 1.67 -24.70
CA LEU A 377 -14.59 0.49 -24.76
C LEU A 377 -14.98 -0.07 -23.38
N GLY A 378 -14.31 0.36 -22.31
CA GLY A 378 -14.42 -0.22 -20.97
C GLY A 378 -13.59 -1.49 -20.81
N VAL A 379 -14.03 -2.38 -19.91
CA VAL A 379 -13.31 -3.64 -19.65
C VAL A 379 -13.45 -4.58 -20.85
N ILE A 380 -12.33 -4.88 -21.50
CA ILE A 380 -12.27 -5.75 -22.70
C ILE A 380 -11.81 -7.17 -22.39
N GLU A 381 -11.16 -7.39 -21.24
CA GLU A 381 -10.77 -8.73 -20.78
C GLU A 381 -10.74 -8.82 -19.25
N ARG A 382 -11.04 -10.01 -18.72
CA ARG A 382 -10.87 -10.40 -17.32
C ARG A 382 -10.18 -11.76 -17.24
N GLY A 383 -9.27 -11.90 -16.30
CA GLY A 383 -8.59 -13.17 -16.08
C GLY A 383 -7.79 -13.21 -14.78
N THR A 384 -6.92 -14.20 -14.68
CA THR A 384 -6.03 -14.38 -13.53
C THR A 384 -4.62 -14.74 -13.95
N TRP A 385 -3.63 -14.47 -13.10
CA TRP A 385 -2.31 -15.11 -13.16
C TRP A 385 -1.94 -15.69 -11.81
N LYS A 386 -1.02 -16.66 -11.80
CA LYS A 386 -0.46 -17.21 -10.58
C LYS A 386 0.63 -16.27 -10.05
N VAL A 387 0.56 -15.93 -8.78
CA VAL A 387 1.60 -15.11 -8.13
C VAL A 387 2.95 -15.82 -8.15
N ALA A 388 2.96 -17.16 -8.13
CA ALA A 388 4.15 -17.98 -8.23
C ALA A 388 4.97 -17.68 -9.50
N ASP A 389 4.29 -17.55 -10.64
CA ASP A 389 4.94 -17.33 -11.94
C ASP A 389 5.49 -15.90 -12.00
N ALA A 390 4.73 -14.93 -11.51
CA ALA A 390 5.13 -13.53 -11.42
C ALA A 390 6.41 -13.31 -10.59
N VAL A 391 6.58 -14.00 -9.46
CA VAL A 391 7.79 -13.86 -8.62
C VAL A 391 8.96 -14.74 -9.07
N ALA A 392 8.70 -15.76 -9.88
CA ALA A 392 9.75 -16.58 -10.47
C ALA A 392 10.47 -15.83 -11.60
N GLU A 393 9.77 -14.92 -12.28
CA GLU A 393 10.30 -14.15 -13.40
C GLU A 393 11.01 -12.85 -12.99
N GLN A 394 11.90 -12.38 -13.85
CA GLN A 394 12.66 -11.15 -13.71
C GLN A 394 11.84 -9.91 -14.07
N PRO A 395 12.21 -8.73 -13.53
CA PRO A 395 11.48 -7.48 -13.75
C PRO A 395 11.22 -7.13 -15.23
N TRP A 396 12.16 -7.44 -16.12
CA TRP A 396 12.12 -7.10 -17.55
C TRP A 396 11.63 -8.24 -18.45
N LEU A 397 11.11 -9.33 -17.87
CA LEU A 397 10.52 -10.46 -18.61
C LEU A 397 11.44 -10.99 -19.75
N PRO A 398 12.73 -11.31 -19.48
CA PRO A 398 13.67 -11.78 -20.51
C PRO A 398 13.25 -13.10 -21.18
N ASN A 399 12.39 -13.89 -20.52
CA ASN A 399 11.83 -15.13 -21.08
C ASN A 399 10.44 -14.93 -21.70
N GLY A 400 10.02 -13.68 -21.88
CA GLY A 400 8.69 -13.32 -22.34
C GLY A 400 7.63 -13.20 -21.25
N PRO A 401 6.39 -12.90 -21.65
CA PRO A 401 5.24 -12.74 -20.75
C PRO A 401 4.95 -13.98 -19.89
N ILE A 402 4.55 -13.78 -18.63
CA ILE A 402 4.09 -14.88 -17.77
C ILE A 402 2.72 -15.41 -18.24
N PRO A 403 2.39 -16.69 -17.98
CA PRO A 403 1.09 -17.25 -18.33
C PRO A 403 -0.07 -16.54 -17.63
N THR A 404 -1.14 -16.30 -18.37
CA THR A 404 -2.43 -15.80 -17.86
C THR A 404 -3.54 -16.78 -18.20
N GLN A 405 -4.60 -16.77 -17.40
CA GLN A 405 -5.82 -17.52 -17.63
C GLN A 405 -6.97 -16.54 -17.87
N VAL A 406 -7.32 -16.37 -19.15
CA VAL A 406 -8.47 -15.54 -19.56
C VAL A 406 -9.76 -16.23 -19.11
N GLN A 407 -10.57 -15.51 -18.35
CA GLN A 407 -11.89 -15.96 -17.91
C GLN A 407 -13.00 -15.41 -18.80
N TRP A 408 -12.81 -14.21 -19.34
CA TRP A 408 -13.73 -13.55 -20.24
C TRP A 408 -13.00 -12.53 -21.13
N SER A 409 -13.40 -12.41 -22.39
CA SER A 409 -12.89 -11.40 -23.33
C SER A 409 -13.99 -10.93 -24.27
N LEU A 410 -14.01 -9.64 -24.59
CA LEU A 410 -14.96 -9.02 -25.51
C LEU A 410 -14.87 -9.60 -26.94
N LYS A 411 -13.68 -10.06 -27.36
CA LYS A 411 -13.44 -10.68 -28.67
C LYS A 411 -13.73 -12.21 -28.69
N GLY A 412 -14.23 -12.76 -27.57
CA GLY A 412 -14.39 -14.20 -27.36
C GLY A 412 -13.13 -14.86 -26.79
N THR A 413 -13.27 -15.93 -25.99
CA THR A 413 -12.15 -16.65 -25.37
C THR A 413 -11.37 -17.41 -26.44
N LYS A 414 -10.27 -16.83 -26.95
CA LYS A 414 -9.22 -17.63 -27.58
C LYS A 414 -8.31 -18.14 -26.47
N SER A 415 -8.31 -19.45 -26.25
CA SER A 415 -7.30 -20.12 -25.43
C SER A 415 -5.92 -19.78 -25.98
N ALA A 416 -5.18 -18.89 -25.33
CA ALA A 416 -3.77 -18.66 -25.61
C ALA A 416 -2.96 -19.81 -25.01
N THR A 417 -3.12 -21.01 -25.54
CA THR A 417 -2.10 -22.05 -25.40
C THR A 417 -0.99 -21.68 -26.37
N HIS A 418 0.08 -21.08 -25.84
CA HIS A 418 1.34 -20.98 -26.57
C HIS A 418 1.84 -22.40 -26.84
N GLU A 419 1.62 -22.90 -28.06
CA GLU A 419 2.48 -23.95 -28.60
C GLU A 419 3.88 -23.37 -28.69
N ALA A 420 4.79 -23.93 -27.89
CA ALA A 420 6.21 -23.66 -27.99
C ALA A 420 6.66 -23.97 -29.42
N LEU A 421 7.13 -22.95 -30.13
CA LEU A 421 7.86 -23.16 -31.38
C LEU A 421 9.16 -23.91 -31.03
N ALA A 422 9.33 -25.05 -31.69
CA ALA A 422 10.46 -25.98 -31.58
C ALA A 422 11.77 -25.41 -32.11
#